data_AF-A0A8D8BS56-F1
#
_entry.id   AF-A0A8D8BS56-F1
#
_cell.length_a   1.000
_cell.length_b   1.000
_cell.length_c   1.000
_cell.angle_alpha   90.00
_cell.angle_beta   90.00
_cell.angle_gamma   90.00
#
_symmetry.space_group_name_H-M   'P 1'
#
loop_
_entity.id
_entity.type
_entity.pdbx_description
1 polymer ?
#
loop_
_entity_poly.entity_id
_entity_poly.type
_entity_poly.pdbx_seq_one_letter_code
_entity_poly.pdbx_strand_id
1 'polypeptide(L)'
;MSIVWRNFYNSFLLISGKMRQLQTMKMRTHPYEKITRSVYRKHVIDIRSPDAIPQAANLLESGKVIALPTDTVYGLACSANDPAAIKELYKIKGRICTKPIAICVPEVKDVLYWGRADHLPIGLLQELLPGAVTIVVKKSHYLDNPYLNPGVEKIGIRVPKFNFIRNVTKQFKAPMALTSANFSSQKSTLEITEFKALWPELGAVFDGGQLGQSEEQRAASTVIDLSEPRKFEIIRTGVAIKRTIELLKRYRFEEIVKRA
;
A
#
# COMPACT_ATOMS: atom_id res chain seq x y z
N MET A 1 -47.27 -24.88 36.52
CA MET A 1 -47.13 -25.16 37.96
C MET A 1 -45.67 -25.53 38.19
N SER A 2 -44.80 -24.56 38.53
CA SER A 2 -44.33 -24.19 39.89
C SER A 2 -42.88 -24.67 40.04
N ILE A 3 -41.83 -23.89 39.80
CA ILE A 3 -41.11 -22.92 40.67
C ILE A 3 -40.87 -23.40 42.13
N VAL A 4 -39.60 -23.25 42.58
CA VAL A 4 -39.04 -23.22 43.95
C VAL A 4 -38.73 -24.60 44.54
N TRP A 5 -37.50 -24.98 44.94
CA TRP A 5 -36.59 -24.46 45.99
C TRP A 5 -35.11 -24.80 45.67
N ARG A 6 -34.10 -23.92 45.72
CA ARG A 6 -33.46 -23.15 46.82
C ARG A 6 -32.73 -23.98 47.91
N ASN A 7 -31.40 -23.79 47.90
CA ASN A 7 -30.46 -23.70 49.03
C ASN A 7 -30.06 -24.96 49.80
N PHE A 8 -28.76 -25.25 49.85
CA PHE A 8 -28.03 -25.29 51.13
C PHE A 8 -26.55 -24.90 50.95
N TYR A 9 -26.15 -23.94 51.79
CA TYR A 9 -24.84 -23.31 51.98
C TYR A 9 -23.97 -24.13 52.95
N ASN A 10 -22.64 -23.95 52.87
CA ASN A 10 -21.66 -23.77 53.98
C ASN A 10 -20.28 -24.24 53.52
N SER A 11 -19.13 -23.63 53.81
CA SER A 11 -18.77 -22.42 54.57
C SER A 11 -17.30 -22.15 54.26
N PHE A 12 -16.90 -20.90 54.05
CA PHE A 12 -15.86 -20.27 54.88
C PHE A 12 -15.82 -18.77 54.61
N LEU A 13 -16.03 -18.01 55.68
CA LEU A 13 -16.02 -16.55 55.76
C LEU A 13 -14.63 -16.08 56.23
N LEU A 14 -14.30 -14.84 55.84
CA LEU A 14 -13.34 -13.89 56.47
C LEU A 14 -11.86 -14.14 56.14
N ILE A 15 -11.15 -13.23 55.47
CA ILE A 15 -10.58 -11.95 55.99
C ILE A 15 -10.67 -10.88 54.87
N SER A 16 -11.65 -9.99 54.93
CA SER A 16 -11.55 -8.56 55.29
C SER A 16 -10.65 -7.65 54.41
N GLY A 17 -11.32 -6.71 53.71
CA GLY A 17 -10.91 -5.31 53.75
C GLY A 17 -10.05 -4.73 52.61
N LYS A 18 -10.43 -4.86 51.33
CA LYS A 18 -10.12 -3.88 50.23
C LYS A 18 -10.69 -4.31 48.86
N MET A 19 -12.01 -4.39 48.72
CA MET A 19 -12.65 -4.48 47.38
C MET A 19 -13.96 -3.70 47.33
N ARG A 20 -13.85 -2.38 47.57
CA ARG A 20 -14.86 -1.41 47.15
C ARG A 20 -14.14 -0.22 46.52
N GLN A 21 -13.63 -0.41 45.32
CA GLN A 21 -13.24 0.67 44.39
C GLN A 21 -13.00 0.09 42.98
N LEU A 22 -14.00 -0.59 42.42
CA LEU A 22 -14.04 -0.89 40.98
C LEU A 22 -15.45 -0.64 40.46
N GLN A 23 -15.98 0.55 40.75
CA GLN A 23 -17.08 1.14 39.99
C GLN A 23 -16.49 2.21 39.07
N THR A 24 -16.76 2.04 37.77
CA THR A 24 -16.57 3.03 36.70
C THR A 24 -15.14 3.35 36.25
N MET A 25 -14.41 2.37 35.71
CA MET A 25 -13.46 2.69 34.64
C MET A 25 -14.28 3.03 33.39
N LYS A 26 -14.55 4.32 33.19
CA LYS A 26 -14.91 4.88 31.88
C LYS A 26 -13.88 4.35 30.89
N MET A 27 -14.31 3.48 29.97
CA MET A 27 -13.53 3.18 28.78
C MET A 27 -13.23 4.53 28.12
N ARG A 28 -11.96 4.95 28.19
CA ARG A 28 -11.46 6.09 27.46
C ARG A 28 -11.62 5.73 25.99
N THR A 29 -12.60 6.34 25.33
CA THR A 29 -12.73 6.29 23.88
C THR A 29 -11.40 6.74 23.28
N HIS A 30 -10.89 5.97 22.33
CA HIS A 30 -9.71 6.36 21.55
C HIS A 30 -9.99 7.73 20.92
N PRO A 31 -9.02 8.66 20.82
CA PRO A 31 -9.25 10.05 20.38
C PRO A 31 -9.81 10.19 18.95
N TYR A 32 -9.96 9.08 18.20
CA TYR A 32 -10.45 9.04 16.83
C TYR A 32 -11.98 9.12 16.67
N GLU A 33 -12.78 8.96 17.74
CA GLU A 33 -14.26 8.87 17.63
C GLU A 33 -15.01 10.22 17.53
N LYS A 34 -14.33 11.36 17.48
CA LYS A 34 -14.97 12.69 17.39
C LYS A 34 -14.55 13.53 16.19
N ILE A 35 -14.21 12.91 15.06
CA ILE A 35 -14.06 13.64 13.79
C ILE A 35 -15.44 13.71 13.12
N THR A 36 -15.94 14.93 12.88
CA THR A 36 -17.29 15.17 12.34
C THR A 36 -17.41 14.71 10.87
N ARG A 37 -18.60 14.20 10.48
CA ARG A 37 -18.95 13.81 9.09
C ARG A 37 -18.62 14.87 8.02
N SER A 38 -18.58 16.15 8.40
CA SER A 38 -18.27 17.29 7.52
C SER A 38 -16.80 17.32 7.08
N VAL A 39 -15.86 17.00 7.99
CA VAL A 39 -14.42 16.95 7.67
C VAL A 39 -14.12 15.79 6.72
N TYR A 40 -14.78 14.64 6.91
CA TYR A 40 -14.63 13.46 6.06
C TYR A 40 -15.08 13.69 4.60
N ARG A 41 -16.09 14.54 4.36
CA ARG A 41 -16.57 14.83 3.00
C ARG A 41 -15.62 15.71 2.18
N LYS A 42 -14.81 16.56 2.82
CA LYS A 42 -13.87 17.44 2.10
C LYS A 42 -12.62 16.74 1.56
N HIS A 43 -12.33 15.52 2.03
CA HIS A 43 -11.10 14.80 1.69
C HIS A 43 -11.30 13.66 0.69
N VAL A 44 -12.55 13.31 0.34
CA VAL A 44 -12.85 12.23 -0.61
C VAL A 44 -13.26 12.83 -1.96
N ILE A 45 -12.55 12.46 -3.02
CA ILE A 45 -12.74 12.98 -4.37
C ILE A 45 -13.07 11.80 -5.30
N ASP A 46 -14.21 11.86 -5.98
CA ASP A 46 -14.55 10.88 -7.01
C ASP A 46 -13.56 10.98 -8.19
N ILE A 47 -12.93 9.87 -8.59
CA ILE A 47 -11.98 9.87 -9.72
C ILE A 47 -12.59 10.27 -11.06
N ARG A 48 -13.92 10.28 -11.17
CA ARG A 48 -14.67 10.74 -12.36
C ARG A 48 -14.83 12.25 -12.40
N SER A 49 -14.51 12.96 -11.32
CA SER A 49 -14.50 14.42 -11.32
C SER A 49 -13.46 14.95 -12.31
N PRO A 50 -13.78 15.97 -13.13
CA PRO A 50 -12.85 16.52 -14.11
C PRO A 50 -11.55 17.06 -13.47
N ASP A 51 -11.64 17.53 -12.22
CA ASP A 51 -10.51 18.09 -11.49
C ASP A 51 -9.72 17.05 -10.68
N ALA A 52 -10.14 15.78 -10.67
CA ALA A 52 -9.52 14.76 -9.82
C ALA A 52 -8.03 14.53 -10.17
N ILE A 53 -7.69 14.48 -11.46
CA ILE A 53 -6.30 14.28 -11.90
C ILE A 53 -5.43 15.52 -11.60
N PRO A 54 -5.83 16.75 -11.98
CA PRO A 54 -5.11 17.96 -11.58
C PRO A 54 -4.94 18.11 -10.07
N GLN A 55 -5.99 17.84 -9.30
CA GLN A 55 -5.94 17.95 -7.85
C GLN A 55 -4.98 16.93 -7.23
N ALA A 56 -4.96 15.68 -7.73
CA ALA A 56 -4.02 14.66 -7.29
C ALA A 56 -2.57 15.09 -7.58
N ALA A 57 -2.28 15.56 -8.79
CA ALA A 57 -0.95 16.04 -9.17
C ALA A 57 -0.50 17.21 -8.29
N ASN A 58 -1.36 18.23 -8.09
CA ASN A 58 -1.04 19.39 -7.26
C ASN A 58 -0.75 19.01 -5.80
N LEU A 59 -1.49 18.04 -5.24
CA LEU A 59 -1.24 17.54 -3.89
C LEU A 59 0.12 16.83 -3.78
N LEU A 60 0.49 16.03 -4.78
CA LEU A 60 1.80 15.37 -4.85
C LEU A 60 2.94 16.39 -4.98
N GLU A 61 2.77 17.42 -5.82
CA GLU A 61 3.71 18.53 -5.96
C GLU A 61 3.86 19.32 -4.65
N SER A 62 2.78 19.44 -3.89
CA SER A 62 2.77 20.09 -2.57
C SER A 62 3.29 19.20 -1.43
N GLY A 63 3.93 18.08 -1.76
CA GLY A 63 4.52 17.15 -0.78
C GLY A 63 3.50 16.36 0.06
N LYS A 64 2.23 16.31 -0.36
CA LYS A 64 1.19 15.56 0.38
C LYS A 64 1.20 14.08 0.03
N VAL A 65 0.81 13.27 1.02
CA VAL A 65 0.48 11.86 0.82
C VAL A 65 -1.00 11.76 0.45
N ILE A 66 -1.33 11.07 -0.63
CA ILE A 66 -2.71 10.84 -1.09
C ILE A 66 -3.01 9.35 -1.14
N ALA A 67 -4.29 8.97 -1.05
CA ALA A 67 -4.74 7.61 -1.35
C ALA A 67 -5.43 7.57 -2.71
N LEU A 68 -5.18 6.54 -3.51
CA LEU A 68 -5.76 6.40 -4.85
C LEU A 68 -5.95 4.93 -5.25
N PRO A 69 -6.86 4.64 -6.20
CA PRO A 69 -7.07 3.29 -6.70
C PRO A 69 -5.95 2.83 -7.64
N THR A 70 -5.69 1.52 -7.65
CA THR A 70 -4.86 0.84 -8.66
C THR A 70 -5.66 -0.29 -9.32
N ASP A 71 -5.06 -0.98 -10.28
CA ASP A 71 -5.59 -2.22 -10.87
C ASP A 71 -5.51 -3.44 -9.93
N THR A 72 -5.11 -3.25 -8.67
CA THR A 72 -5.06 -4.32 -7.66
C THR A 72 -5.78 -3.94 -6.37
N VAL A 73 -5.26 -2.93 -5.66
CA VAL A 73 -5.69 -2.51 -4.33
C VAL A 73 -5.53 -1.00 -4.22
N TYR A 74 -6.16 -0.36 -3.25
CA TYR A 74 -5.86 1.05 -2.96
C TYR A 74 -4.41 1.21 -2.51
N GLY A 75 -3.80 2.32 -2.88
CA GLY A 75 -2.43 2.68 -2.52
C GLY A 75 -2.34 4.06 -1.88
N LEU A 76 -1.41 4.21 -0.94
CA LEU A 76 -0.88 5.51 -0.55
C LEU A 76 0.25 5.88 -1.51
N ALA A 77 0.21 7.12 -1.98
CA ALA A 77 1.17 7.68 -2.91
C ALA A 77 1.70 9.04 -2.44
N CYS A 78 2.96 9.30 -2.72
CA CYS A 78 3.58 10.62 -2.57
C CYS A 78 4.72 10.77 -3.59
N SER A 79 5.29 11.96 -3.71
CA SER A 79 6.48 12.16 -4.55
C SER A 79 7.63 11.27 -4.07
N ALA A 80 8.21 10.46 -4.98
CA ALA A 80 9.37 9.65 -4.62
C ALA A 80 10.66 10.49 -4.47
N ASN A 81 10.66 11.71 -5.04
CA ASN A 81 11.80 12.62 -5.04
C ASN A 81 11.72 13.67 -3.91
N ASP A 82 10.66 13.68 -3.11
CA ASP A 82 10.52 14.56 -1.95
C ASP A 82 10.88 13.80 -0.65
N PRO A 83 12.02 14.13 -0.02
CA PRO A 83 12.41 13.60 1.28
C PRO A 83 11.34 13.74 2.38
N ALA A 84 10.64 14.87 2.45
CA ALA A 84 9.64 15.14 3.47
C ALA A 84 8.40 14.28 3.25
N ALA A 85 7.93 14.18 1.99
CA ALA A 85 6.79 13.35 1.64
C ALA A 85 7.04 11.86 1.93
N ILE A 86 8.26 11.35 1.65
CA ILE A 86 8.65 9.97 1.98
C ILE A 86 8.64 9.73 3.50
N LYS A 87 9.18 10.66 4.29
CA LYS A 87 9.16 10.57 5.75
C LYS A 87 7.73 10.53 6.29
N GLU A 88 6.85 11.39 5.76
CA GLU A 88 5.44 11.41 6.14
C GLU A 88 4.75 10.10 5.75
N LEU A 89 5.01 9.56 4.55
CA LEU A 89 4.48 8.26 4.13
C LEU A 89 4.89 7.12 5.07
N TYR A 90 6.14 7.09 5.54
CA TYR A 90 6.60 6.09 6.52
C TYR A 90 5.90 6.26 7.88
N LYS A 91 5.74 7.51 8.34
CA LYS A 91 5.05 7.86 9.58
C LYS A 91 3.59 7.39 9.55
N ILE A 92 2.83 7.76 8.51
CA ILE A 92 1.42 7.35 8.32
C ILE A 92 1.29 5.82 8.33
N LYS A 93 2.25 5.12 7.71
CA LYS A 93 2.26 3.65 7.64
C LYS A 93 2.58 2.96 8.97
N GLY A 94 3.07 3.70 9.98
CA GLY A 94 3.61 3.14 11.21
C GLY A 94 4.77 2.19 10.95
N ARG A 95 5.60 2.49 9.95
CA ARG A 95 6.60 1.56 9.40
C ARG A 95 8.00 2.00 9.82
N ILE A 96 8.71 1.15 10.54
CA ILE A 96 10.17 1.25 10.66
C ILE A 96 10.74 1.06 9.24
N CYS A 97 11.74 1.86 8.84
CA CYS A 97 12.29 1.99 7.48
C CYS A 97 12.82 0.70 6.80
N THR A 98 12.51 -0.50 7.31
CA THR A 98 13.11 -1.79 6.92
C THR A 98 12.46 -2.46 5.72
N LYS A 99 11.16 -2.28 5.49
CA LYS A 99 10.51 -2.87 4.30
C LYS A 99 10.56 -1.85 3.14
N PRO A 100 11.07 -2.20 1.95
CA PRO A 100 11.11 -1.28 0.80
C PRO A 100 9.73 -0.84 0.27
N ILE A 101 9.68 0.37 -0.30
CA ILE A 101 8.57 0.98 -1.03
C ILE A 101 8.88 0.91 -2.52
N ALA A 102 7.88 0.55 -3.33
CA ALA A 102 7.98 0.57 -4.78
C ALA A 102 7.68 1.99 -5.31
N ILE A 103 8.11 2.29 -6.53
CA ILE A 103 7.63 3.45 -7.27
C ILE A 103 6.65 3.05 -8.36
N CYS A 104 5.77 3.97 -8.70
CA CYS A 104 4.86 3.93 -9.83
C CYS A 104 5.32 4.94 -10.88
N VAL A 105 5.33 4.51 -12.15
CA VAL A 105 5.66 5.31 -13.32
C VAL A 105 4.56 5.16 -14.38
N PRO A 106 4.35 6.14 -15.27
CA PRO A 106 3.16 6.15 -16.12
C PRO A 106 3.22 5.20 -17.32
N GLU A 107 4.42 4.93 -17.85
CA GLU A 107 4.64 4.13 -19.05
C GLU A 107 5.82 3.16 -18.88
N VAL A 108 5.83 2.10 -19.69
CA VAL A 108 6.87 1.06 -19.62
C VAL A 108 8.26 1.62 -19.90
N LYS A 109 8.38 2.61 -20.79
CA LYS A 109 9.64 3.27 -21.10
C LYS A 109 10.27 3.97 -19.90
N ASP A 110 9.45 4.43 -18.95
CA ASP A 110 9.93 5.16 -17.77
C ASP A 110 10.63 4.23 -16.78
N VAL A 111 10.40 2.92 -16.88
CA VAL A 111 11.13 1.91 -16.09
C VAL A 111 12.63 2.02 -16.31
N LEU A 112 13.07 2.20 -17.56
CA LEU A 112 14.49 2.32 -17.93
C LEU A 112 15.11 3.62 -17.43
N TYR A 113 14.30 4.66 -17.24
CA TYR A 113 14.78 5.93 -16.70
C TYR A 113 15.00 5.84 -15.19
N TRP A 114 14.05 5.24 -14.45
CA TRP A 114 14.10 5.20 -12.99
C TRP A 114 14.85 3.98 -12.42
N GLY A 115 15.05 2.93 -13.21
CA GLY A 115 15.78 1.72 -12.84
C GLY A 115 16.70 1.21 -13.94
N ARG A 116 17.77 0.52 -13.56
CA ARG A 116 18.71 -0.13 -14.48
C ARG A 116 18.12 -1.45 -14.93
N ALA A 117 17.45 -1.42 -16.07
CA ALA A 117 16.67 -2.54 -16.62
C ALA A 117 17.01 -2.82 -18.10
N ASP A 118 18.12 -2.27 -18.61
CA ASP A 118 18.57 -2.39 -20.00
C ASP A 118 18.83 -3.83 -20.45
N HIS A 119 19.15 -4.72 -19.50
CA HIS A 119 19.35 -6.15 -19.77
C HIS A 119 18.04 -6.93 -19.97
N LEU A 120 16.88 -6.31 -19.68
CA LEU A 120 15.58 -6.95 -19.82
C LEU A 120 15.05 -6.76 -21.25
N PRO A 121 14.57 -7.83 -21.92
CA PRO A 121 13.94 -7.69 -23.23
C PRO A 121 12.73 -6.74 -23.16
N ILE A 122 12.64 -5.78 -24.07
CA ILE A 122 11.53 -4.82 -24.09
C ILE A 122 10.16 -5.52 -24.23
N GLY A 123 10.09 -6.62 -24.99
CA GLY A 123 8.87 -7.43 -25.10
C GLY A 123 8.44 -8.03 -23.75
N LEU A 124 9.38 -8.47 -22.93
CA LEU A 124 9.09 -8.96 -21.58
C LEU A 124 8.52 -7.84 -20.71
N LEU A 125 9.12 -6.65 -20.75
CA LEU A 125 8.63 -5.49 -20.00
C LEU A 125 7.21 -5.11 -20.43
N GLN A 126 6.91 -5.12 -21.73
CA GLN A 126 5.58 -4.81 -22.28
C GLN A 126 4.52 -5.89 -21.96
N GLU A 127 4.92 -7.15 -21.80
CA GLU A 127 4.00 -8.22 -21.40
C GLU A 127 3.73 -8.23 -19.89
N LEU A 128 4.72 -7.84 -19.08
CA LEU A 128 4.60 -7.69 -17.63
C LEU A 128 3.87 -6.39 -17.22
N LEU A 129 4.06 -5.31 -17.97
CA LEU A 129 3.63 -3.95 -17.66
C LEU A 129 2.95 -3.29 -18.87
N PRO A 130 1.86 -2.52 -18.69
CA PRO A 130 1.17 -2.23 -17.44
C PRO A 130 0.44 -3.44 -16.84
N GLY A 131 0.40 -3.54 -15.51
CA GLY A 131 -0.35 -4.60 -14.84
C GLY A 131 -0.03 -4.80 -13.36
N ALA A 132 -0.51 -5.94 -12.86
CA ALA A 132 -0.36 -6.38 -11.48
C ALA A 132 1.00 -7.04 -11.19
N VAL A 133 2.07 -6.54 -11.80
CA VAL A 133 3.46 -6.94 -11.53
C VAL A 133 4.26 -5.71 -11.09
N THR A 134 5.11 -5.90 -10.08
CA THR A 134 6.16 -4.96 -9.69
C THR A 134 7.50 -5.62 -9.96
N ILE A 135 8.32 -5.00 -10.81
CA ILE A 135 9.66 -5.49 -11.15
C ILE A 135 10.68 -4.83 -10.23
N VAL A 136 11.57 -5.60 -9.62
CA VAL A 136 12.64 -5.09 -8.78
C VAL A 136 13.94 -5.11 -9.57
N VAL A 137 14.57 -3.95 -9.70
CA VAL A 137 15.83 -3.74 -10.42
C VAL A 137 16.75 -2.82 -9.61
N LYS A 138 17.99 -2.63 -10.03
CA LYS A 138 18.87 -1.62 -9.39
C LYS A 138 18.33 -0.21 -9.66
N LYS A 139 18.45 0.70 -8.69
CA LYS A 139 18.10 2.11 -8.83
C LYS A 139 18.96 2.76 -9.93
N SER A 140 18.34 3.63 -10.74
CA SER A 140 19.09 4.60 -11.54
C SER A 140 19.70 5.68 -10.64
N HIS A 141 20.65 6.46 -11.15
CA HIS A 141 21.16 7.64 -10.44
C HIS A 141 20.16 8.79 -10.37
N TYR A 142 19.10 8.78 -11.17
CA TYR A 142 18.03 9.78 -11.11
C TYR A 142 17.12 9.61 -9.89
N LEU A 143 17.12 8.44 -9.26
CA LEU A 143 16.36 8.15 -8.04
C LEU A 143 17.28 8.26 -6.80
N ASP A 144 17.72 9.48 -6.51
CA ASP A 144 18.77 9.80 -5.53
C ASP A 144 18.25 10.17 -4.12
N ASN A 145 16.93 10.20 -3.92
CA ASN A 145 16.35 10.48 -2.60
C ASN A 145 16.82 9.44 -1.55
N PRO A 146 17.65 9.84 -0.56
CA PRO A 146 18.25 8.89 0.38
C PRO A 146 17.24 8.30 1.37
N TYR A 147 16.09 8.93 1.52
CA TYR A 147 15.02 8.43 2.39
C TYR A 147 14.15 7.37 1.71
N LEU A 148 14.19 7.26 0.37
CA LEU A 148 13.48 6.23 -0.36
C LEU A 148 14.27 4.91 -0.30
N ASN A 149 13.86 4.01 0.59
CA ASN A 149 14.52 2.73 0.86
C ASN A 149 16.00 2.93 1.27
N PRO A 150 16.25 3.49 2.47
CA PRO A 150 17.61 3.77 2.93
C PRO A 150 18.45 2.49 3.00
N GLY A 151 19.66 2.53 2.46
CA GLY A 151 20.58 1.38 2.42
C GLY A 151 20.22 0.28 1.42
N VAL A 152 19.19 0.46 0.58
CA VAL A 152 18.77 -0.52 -0.41
C VAL A 152 19.07 -0.01 -1.82
N GLU A 153 19.92 -0.72 -2.56
CA GLU A 153 20.30 -0.37 -3.93
C GLU A 153 19.24 -0.69 -4.98
N LYS A 154 18.28 -1.56 -4.62
CA LYS A 154 17.19 -2.01 -5.50
C LYS A 154 15.92 -1.19 -5.30
N ILE A 155 15.11 -1.11 -6.35
CA ILE A 155 13.80 -0.46 -6.34
C ILE A 155 12.78 -1.31 -7.07
N GLY A 156 11.60 -1.47 -6.47
CA GLY A 156 10.44 -2.00 -7.17
C GLY A 156 9.81 -0.92 -8.04
N ILE A 157 9.61 -1.17 -9.33
CA ILE A 157 8.97 -0.27 -10.28
C ILE A 157 7.71 -0.94 -10.80
N ARG A 158 6.60 -0.19 -10.87
CA ARG A 158 5.33 -0.66 -11.41
C ARG A 158 4.75 0.36 -12.38
N VAL A 159 4.10 -0.15 -13.42
CA VAL A 159 3.18 0.61 -14.26
C VAL A 159 1.79 -0.01 -14.06
N PRO A 160 0.93 0.56 -13.21
CA PRO A 160 -0.40 -0.01 -12.95
C PRO A 160 -1.30 0.07 -14.19
N LYS A 161 -2.09 -0.98 -14.47
CA LYS A 161 -3.08 -0.97 -15.56
C LYS A 161 -4.39 -0.28 -15.14
N PHE A 162 -4.29 0.94 -14.61
CA PHE A 162 -5.42 1.73 -14.16
C PHE A 162 -5.28 3.18 -14.65
N ASN A 163 -6.26 3.66 -15.43
CA ASN A 163 -6.12 4.93 -16.16
C ASN A 163 -5.92 6.13 -15.23
N PHE A 164 -6.65 6.19 -14.11
CA PHE A 164 -6.57 7.30 -13.17
C PHE A 164 -5.14 7.52 -12.66
N ILE A 165 -4.53 6.50 -12.02
CA ILE A 165 -3.17 6.63 -11.47
C ILE A 165 -2.13 6.90 -12.57
N ARG A 166 -2.26 6.29 -13.76
CA ARG A 166 -1.36 6.57 -14.88
C ARG A 166 -1.43 8.03 -15.30
N ASN A 167 -2.64 8.58 -15.44
CA ASN A 167 -2.83 9.98 -15.81
C ASN A 167 -2.35 10.95 -14.71
N VAL A 168 -2.59 10.63 -13.44
CA VAL A 168 -2.02 11.38 -12.30
C VAL A 168 -0.50 11.40 -12.38
N THR A 169 0.14 10.25 -12.59
CA THR A 169 1.60 10.17 -12.69
C THR A 169 2.14 10.93 -13.91
N LYS A 170 1.44 10.88 -15.05
CA LYS A 170 1.77 11.66 -16.25
C LYS A 170 1.70 13.17 -15.99
N GLN A 171 0.64 13.63 -15.33
CA GLN A 171 0.45 15.04 -15.02
C GLN A 171 1.43 15.55 -13.96
N PHE A 172 1.73 14.72 -12.97
CA PHE A 172 2.72 14.98 -11.92
C PHE A 172 4.17 14.99 -12.45
N LYS A 173 4.46 14.29 -13.56
CA LYS A 173 5.77 14.29 -14.26
C LYS A 173 6.95 13.78 -13.42
N ALA A 174 6.70 13.09 -12.32
CA ALA A 174 7.74 12.47 -11.49
C ALA A 174 7.25 11.10 -10.97
N PRO A 175 8.15 10.22 -10.49
CA PRO A 175 7.77 8.91 -10.00
C PRO A 175 7.06 9.07 -8.66
N MET A 176 6.00 8.30 -8.46
CA MET A 176 5.30 8.27 -7.17
C MET A 176 5.78 7.09 -6.35
N ALA A 177 6.22 7.31 -5.12
CA ALA A 177 6.36 6.21 -4.17
C ALA A 177 4.97 5.63 -3.88
N LEU A 178 4.81 4.31 -3.97
CA LEU A 178 3.52 3.63 -3.92
C LEU A 178 3.58 2.40 -3.00
N THR A 179 2.61 2.31 -2.10
CA THR A 179 2.44 1.19 -1.16
C THR A 179 0.96 1.02 -0.82
N SER A 180 0.49 -0.18 -0.48
CA SER A 180 -0.93 -0.47 -0.23
C SER A 180 -1.55 0.42 0.86
N ALA A 181 -2.81 0.82 0.73
CA ALA A 181 -3.48 1.73 1.66
C ALA A 181 -4.00 1.00 2.91
N ASN A 182 -3.10 0.69 3.83
CA ASN A 182 -3.39 0.04 5.11
C ASN A 182 -2.26 0.34 6.11
N PHE A 183 -2.50 0.18 7.42
CA PHE A 183 -1.39 0.15 8.37
C PHE A 183 -0.49 -1.06 8.08
N SER A 184 0.81 -0.94 8.35
CA SER A 184 1.77 -2.03 8.09
C SER A 184 1.28 -3.36 8.65
N SER A 185 1.40 -4.42 7.85
CA SER A 185 0.98 -5.80 8.17
C SER A 185 -0.54 -6.05 8.29
N GLN A 186 -1.39 -5.05 8.01
CA GLN A 186 -2.84 -5.27 7.84
C GLN A 186 -3.19 -5.73 6.42
N LYS A 187 -4.43 -6.18 6.22
CA LYS A 187 -4.96 -6.59 4.92
C LYS A 187 -4.91 -5.43 3.92
N SER A 188 -4.66 -5.76 2.66
CA SER A 188 -4.77 -4.77 1.57
C SER A 188 -6.23 -4.41 1.31
N THR A 189 -6.45 -3.20 0.84
CA THR A 189 -7.77 -2.59 0.78
C THR A 189 -8.33 -2.51 -0.64
N LEU A 190 -9.63 -2.77 -0.79
CA LEU A 190 -10.36 -2.80 -2.08
C LEU A 190 -11.39 -1.69 -2.21
N GLU A 191 -11.71 -1.00 -1.12
CA GLU A 191 -12.61 0.16 -1.06
C GLU A 191 -12.09 1.18 -0.04
N ILE A 192 -12.50 2.45 -0.21
CA ILE A 192 -11.97 3.56 0.62
C ILE A 192 -12.32 3.43 2.10
N THR A 193 -13.45 2.80 2.39
CA THR A 193 -14.02 2.57 3.72
C THR A 193 -13.13 1.70 4.60
N GLU A 194 -12.34 0.79 4.01
CA GLU A 194 -11.45 -0.14 4.72
C GLU A 194 -10.21 0.54 5.32
N PHE A 195 -9.89 1.77 4.92
CA PHE A 195 -8.75 2.53 5.46
C PHE A 195 -9.12 3.93 5.97
N LYS A 196 -10.37 4.13 6.38
CA LYS A 196 -10.88 5.39 6.97
C LYS A 196 -10.00 5.97 8.07
N ALA A 197 -9.37 5.11 8.87
CA ALA A 197 -8.48 5.53 9.95
C ALA A 197 -7.26 6.33 9.46
N LEU A 198 -6.83 6.15 8.19
CA LEU A 198 -5.70 6.89 7.61
C LEU A 198 -6.10 8.27 7.07
N TRP A 199 -7.38 8.49 6.75
CA TRP A 199 -7.83 9.70 6.04
C TRP A 199 -7.43 11.03 6.71
N PRO A 200 -7.44 11.16 8.06
CA PRO A 200 -7.03 12.42 8.70
C PRO A 200 -5.58 12.83 8.45
N GLU A 201 -4.70 11.89 8.06
CA GLU A 201 -3.30 12.17 7.75
C GLU A 201 -3.03 12.36 6.25
N LEU A 202 -4.04 12.18 5.40
CA LEU A 202 -3.90 12.26 3.94
C LEU A 202 -4.32 13.63 3.42
N GLY A 203 -3.64 14.10 2.37
CA GLY A 203 -4.05 15.30 1.63
C GLY A 203 -5.37 15.11 0.91
N ALA A 204 -5.63 13.90 0.40
CA ALA A 204 -6.91 13.48 -0.16
C ALA A 204 -6.99 11.94 -0.32
N VAL A 205 -8.22 11.46 -0.48
CA VAL A 205 -8.58 10.10 -0.84
C VAL A 205 -9.35 10.15 -2.16
N PHE A 206 -8.79 9.57 -3.20
CA PHE A 206 -9.43 9.45 -4.50
C PHE A 206 -10.24 8.16 -4.54
N ASP A 207 -11.56 8.27 -4.70
CA ASP A 207 -12.50 7.15 -4.67
C ASP A 207 -12.77 6.63 -6.09
N GLY A 208 -12.29 5.41 -6.34
CA GLY A 208 -12.55 4.65 -7.56
C GLY A 208 -13.60 3.55 -7.40
N GLY A 209 -14.33 3.54 -6.27
CA GLY A 209 -15.25 2.47 -5.91
C GLY A 209 -14.54 1.18 -5.49
N GLN A 210 -15.25 0.06 -5.66
CA GLN A 210 -14.78 -1.28 -5.35
C GLN A 210 -13.83 -1.80 -6.44
N LEU A 211 -12.57 -2.14 -6.09
CA LEU A 211 -11.55 -2.59 -7.05
C LEU A 211 -11.55 -4.11 -7.31
N GLY A 212 -12.18 -4.91 -6.45
CA GLY A 212 -12.24 -6.37 -6.56
C GLY A 212 -13.33 -6.96 -5.67
N GLN A 213 -13.69 -8.22 -5.86
CA GLN A 213 -14.79 -8.88 -5.16
C GLN A 213 -14.34 -10.09 -4.33
N SER A 214 -13.11 -10.59 -4.50
CA SER A 214 -12.61 -11.77 -3.76
C SER A 214 -11.39 -11.46 -2.86
N GLU A 215 -11.16 -12.31 -1.86
CA GLU A 215 -9.94 -12.24 -1.03
C GLU A 215 -8.68 -12.50 -1.87
N GLU A 216 -8.76 -13.28 -2.96
CA GLU A 216 -7.61 -13.50 -3.84
C GLU A 216 -7.17 -12.21 -4.53
N GLN A 217 -8.12 -11.32 -4.87
CA GLN A 217 -7.82 -10.01 -5.46
C GLN A 217 -7.19 -9.03 -4.45
N ARG A 218 -7.27 -9.32 -3.14
CA ARG A 218 -6.50 -8.59 -2.12
C ARG A 218 -5.02 -8.96 -2.13
N ALA A 219 -4.63 -10.06 -2.78
CA ALA A 219 -3.23 -10.31 -3.06
C ALA A 219 -2.78 -9.24 -4.06
N ALA A 220 -2.12 -8.20 -3.55
CA ALA A 220 -1.60 -7.09 -4.35
C ALA A 220 -0.67 -7.57 -5.49
N SER A 221 0.01 -6.66 -6.19
CA SER A 221 0.90 -7.05 -7.30
C SER A 221 1.90 -8.16 -6.95
N THR A 222 2.16 -9.05 -7.89
CA THR A 222 3.29 -9.97 -7.79
C THR A 222 4.59 -9.15 -7.84
N VAL A 223 5.52 -9.41 -6.92
CA VAL A 223 6.82 -8.72 -6.89
C VAL A 223 7.90 -9.71 -7.27
N ILE A 224 8.60 -9.42 -8.37
CA ILE A 224 9.71 -10.23 -8.87
C ILE A 224 10.98 -9.41 -8.92
N ASP A 225 12.08 -9.99 -8.47
CA ASP A 225 13.41 -9.45 -8.68
C ASP A 225 13.91 -9.87 -10.05
N LEU A 226 14.30 -8.89 -10.87
CA LEU A 226 14.88 -9.05 -12.19
C LEU A 226 16.21 -8.28 -12.28
N SER A 227 16.86 -8.01 -11.15
CA SER A 227 18.10 -7.24 -11.09
C SER A 227 19.32 -7.98 -11.64
N GLU A 228 19.26 -9.31 -11.72
CA GLU A 228 20.28 -10.14 -12.35
C GLU A 228 19.87 -10.54 -13.78
N PRO A 229 20.78 -10.48 -14.77
CA PRO A 229 20.50 -10.94 -16.12
C PRO A 229 20.06 -12.41 -16.15
N ARG A 230 18.97 -12.68 -16.91
CA ARG A 230 18.40 -14.03 -17.12
C ARG A 230 17.98 -14.77 -15.85
N LYS A 231 17.90 -14.11 -14.71
CA LYS A 231 17.46 -14.71 -13.45
C LYS A 231 16.32 -13.95 -12.84
N PHE A 232 15.51 -14.63 -12.04
CA PHE A 232 14.48 -13.98 -11.25
C PHE A 232 14.34 -14.57 -9.85
N GLU A 233 13.92 -13.75 -8.89
CA GLU A 233 13.51 -14.20 -7.55
C GLU A 233 12.07 -13.75 -7.30
N ILE A 234 11.23 -14.63 -6.73
CA ILE A 234 9.90 -14.24 -6.27
C ILE A 234 10.04 -13.58 -4.90
N ILE A 235 9.92 -12.25 -4.86
CA ILE A 235 9.98 -11.48 -3.61
C ILE A 235 8.63 -11.52 -2.89
N ARG A 236 7.52 -11.52 -3.64
CA ARG A 236 6.17 -11.62 -3.09
C ARG A 236 5.20 -12.24 -4.09
N THR A 237 4.48 -13.25 -3.65
CA THR A 237 3.31 -13.80 -4.36
C THR A 237 2.17 -12.79 -4.39
N GLY A 238 1.60 -12.57 -5.57
CA GLY A 238 0.46 -11.68 -5.80
C GLY A 238 -0.49 -12.24 -6.85
N VAL A 239 -1.52 -11.48 -7.23
CA VAL A 239 -2.55 -11.91 -8.20
C VAL A 239 -1.99 -12.40 -9.55
N ALA A 240 -0.83 -11.91 -9.98
CA ALA A 240 -0.27 -12.21 -11.29
C ALA A 240 0.74 -13.38 -11.28
N ILE A 241 0.92 -14.09 -10.16
CA ILE A 241 2.06 -15.01 -9.96
C ILE A 241 2.16 -16.10 -11.04
N LYS A 242 1.07 -16.80 -11.34
CA LYS A 242 1.05 -17.91 -12.32
C LYS A 242 1.49 -17.43 -13.70
N ARG A 243 0.80 -16.40 -14.22
CA ARG A 243 1.12 -15.75 -15.50
C ARG A 243 2.56 -15.23 -15.54
N THR A 244 3.03 -14.66 -14.45
CA THR A 244 4.39 -14.09 -14.36
C THR A 244 5.45 -15.18 -14.51
N ILE A 245 5.32 -16.30 -13.80
CA ILE A 245 6.26 -17.42 -13.88
C ILE A 245 6.27 -18.04 -15.28
N GLU A 246 5.08 -18.28 -15.87
CA GLU A 246 4.95 -18.81 -17.23
C GLU A 246 5.64 -17.92 -18.26
N LEU A 247 5.46 -16.60 -18.13
CA LEU A 247 6.08 -15.62 -19.01
C LEU A 247 7.61 -15.60 -18.86
N LEU A 248 8.14 -15.55 -17.63
CA LEU A 248 9.57 -15.56 -17.37
C LEU A 248 10.25 -16.82 -17.93
N LYS A 249 9.63 -17.99 -17.77
CA LYS A 249 10.10 -19.25 -18.37
C LYS A 249 10.11 -19.18 -19.90
N ARG A 250 9.09 -18.60 -20.52
CA ARG A 250 9.02 -18.41 -21.99
C ARG A 250 10.17 -17.54 -22.52
N TYR A 251 10.58 -16.54 -21.74
CA TYR A 251 11.74 -15.69 -22.02
C TYR A 251 13.07 -16.29 -21.55
N ARG A 252 13.09 -17.56 -21.10
CA ARG A 252 14.28 -18.29 -20.62
C ARG A 252 14.97 -17.62 -19.43
N PHE A 253 14.18 -17.14 -18.47
CA PHE A 253 14.69 -16.72 -17.17
C PHE A 253 14.71 -17.92 -16.19
N GLU A 254 15.75 -17.99 -15.38
CA GLU A 254 15.96 -19.02 -14.37
C GLU A 254 15.58 -18.52 -12.98
N GLU A 255 14.88 -19.33 -12.20
CA GLU A 255 14.48 -18.97 -10.84
C GLU A 255 15.64 -19.15 -9.86
N ILE A 256 15.96 -18.11 -9.11
CA ILE A 256 16.88 -18.18 -7.97
C ILE A 256 16.08 -18.71 -6.79
N VAL A 257 16.16 -20.02 -6.56
CA VAL A 257 15.63 -20.64 -5.35
C VAL A 257 16.64 -20.42 -4.23
N LYS A 258 16.33 -19.50 -3.31
CA LYS A 258 17.11 -19.39 -2.06
C LYS A 258 16.97 -20.71 -1.32
N ARG A 259 18.06 -21.48 -1.22
CA ARG A 259 18.13 -22.62 -0.30
C ARG A 259 17.97 -22.04 1.11
N ALA A 260 16.95 -22.52 1.81
CA ALA A 260 16.69 -22.23 3.22
C ALA A 260 17.85 -22.72 4.09
#